data_AF-A0AAJ2VW36-F1
#
_entry.id   AF-A0AAJ2VW36-F1
#
_cell.length_a   1.000
_cell.length_b   1.000
_cell.length_c   1.000
_cell.angle_alpha   90.00
_cell.angle_beta   90.00
_cell.angle_gamma   90.00
#
_symmetry.space_group_name_H-M   'P 1'
#
loop_
_entity.id
_entity.type
_entity.pdbx_description
1 polymer ?
#
loop_
_entity_poly.entity_id
_entity_poly.type
_entity_poly.pdbx_seq_one_letter_code
_entity_poly.pdbx_strand_id
1 'polypeptide(L)'
;MSHSRKTIVLNKHKMNIVFSLDQIQEVAEQILASNPKKIILFNGEMGVGKTTLIKQLCKTLGVQDATSSPTFSLVNEYNANNNQIVYHFDFYRLNKETEALDMGVDDYLYSGNWCFIEWSEKIASLIPEEHSVINIELMADGKRELKFV
;
A
#
# COMPACT_ATOMS: atom_id res chain seq x y z
N MET A 1 32.88 -36.22 -13.03
CA MET A 1 31.48 -36.23 -12.54
C MET A 1 31.17 -34.84 -11.98
N SER A 2 30.63 -33.95 -12.82
CA SER A 2 30.26 -32.59 -12.45
C SER A 2 28.80 -32.58 -12.01
N HIS A 3 28.55 -32.47 -10.70
CA HIS A 3 27.20 -32.19 -10.19
C HIS A 3 27.02 -30.68 -10.18
N SER A 4 26.38 -30.19 -11.25
CA SER A 4 25.90 -28.81 -11.36
C SER A 4 24.95 -28.52 -10.19
N ARG A 5 25.39 -27.63 -9.28
CA ARG A 5 24.52 -27.05 -8.25
C ARG A 5 23.52 -26.16 -8.97
N LYS A 6 22.25 -26.56 -9.01
CA LYS A 6 21.15 -25.67 -9.37
C LYS A 6 21.10 -24.55 -8.33
N THR A 7 21.60 -23.37 -8.69
CA THR A 7 21.38 -22.14 -7.94
C THR A 7 19.88 -21.87 -7.90
N ILE A 8 19.26 -22.00 -6.72
CA ILE A 8 17.92 -21.50 -6.47
C ILE A 8 18.05 -19.98 -6.44
N VAL A 9 17.66 -19.32 -7.53
CA VAL A 9 17.44 -17.87 -7.52
C VAL A 9 16.14 -17.64 -6.76
N LEU A 10 16.24 -17.38 -5.45
CA LEU A 10 15.11 -16.87 -4.67
C LEU A 10 14.78 -15.47 -5.22
N ASN A 11 13.63 -15.35 -5.87
CA ASN A 11 13.12 -14.07 -6.36
C ASN A 11 12.88 -13.17 -5.13
N LYS A 12 13.74 -12.16 -4.91
CA LYS A 12 13.74 -11.29 -3.72
C LYS A 12 12.54 -10.33 -3.60
N HIS A 13 11.55 -10.43 -4.48
CA HIS A 13 10.52 -9.39 -4.66
C HIS A 13 9.08 -9.88 -4.53
N LYS A 14 8.86 -11.16 -4.18
CA LYS A 14 7.49 -11.67 -3.98
C LYS A 14 7.35 -12.22 -2.58
N MET A 15 6.41 -11.67 -1.84
CA MET A 15 6.08 -12.09 -0.48
C MET A 15 4.59 -12.43 -0.44
N ASN A 16 4.28 -13.66 -0.01
CA ASN A 16 2.90 -14.09 0.26
C ASN A 16 2.76 -14.35 1.75
N ILE A 17 1.79 -13.69 2.40
CA ILE A 17 1.51 -13.81 3.82
C ILE A 17 0.04 -14.13 4.02
N VAL A 18 -0.26 -15.16 4.80
CA VAL A 18 -1.60 -15.40 5.33
C VAL A 18 -1.62 -14.97 6.79
N PHE A 19 -2.53 -14.06 7.16
CA PHE A 19 -2.55 -13.48 8.49
C PHE A 19 -3.98 -13.21 9.03
N SER A 20 -4.12 -13.25 10.34
CA SER A 20 -5.29 -12.72 11.07
C SER A 20 -5.02 -11.29 11.57
N LEU A 21 -6.07 -10.55 11.96
CA LEU A 21 -5.95 -9.12 12.31
C LEU A 21 -5.00 -8.85 13.49
N ASP A 22 -4.85 -9.79 14.42
CA ASP A 22 -3.90 -9.70 15.54
C ASP A 22 -2.44 -9.71 15.07
N GLN A 23 -2.15 -10.23 13.87
CA GLN A 23 -0.82 -10.28 13.28
C GLN A 23 -0.51 -9.08 12.37
N ILE A 24 -1.46 -8.13 12.22
CA ILE A 24 -1.34 -7.03 11.25
C ILE A 24 -0.10 -6.14 11.48
N GLN A 25 0.34 -6.01 12.74
CA GLN A 25 1.55 -5.27 13.07
C GLN A 25 2.79 -5.94 12.46
N GLU A 26 2.95 -7.25 12.64
CA GLU A 26 4.07 -8.02 12.10
C GLU A 26 4.09 -7.96 10.56
N VAL A 27 2.91 -7.99 9.94
CA VAL A 27 2.76 -7.86 8.49
C VAL A 27 3.22 -6.48 8.00
N ALA A 28 2.82 -5.40 8.69
CA ALA A 28 3.25 -4.05 8.33
C ALA A 28 4.77 -3.87 8.47
N GLU A 29 5.37 -4.42 9.53
CA GLU A 29 6.82 -4.43 9.72
C GLU A 29 7.55 -5.19 8.60
N GLN A 30 7.04 -6.37 8.21
CA GLN A 30 7.60 -7.15 7.09
C GLN A 30 7.50 -6.42 5.75
N ILE A 31 6.37 -5.77 5.46
CA ILE A 31 6.19 -4.95 4.25
C ILE A 31 7.23 -3.84 4.22
N LEU A 32 7.40 -3.06 5.29
CA LEU A 32 8.37 -1.96 5.31
C LEU A 32 9.82 -2.46 5.25
N ALA A 33 10.13 -3.59 5.91
CA ALA A 33 11.45 -4.22 5.87
C ALA A 33 11.82 -4.76 4.49
N SER A 34 10.83 -5.03 3.62
CA SER A 34 11.07 -5.40 2.22
C SER A 34 11.61 -4.24 1.35
N ASN A 35 11.71 -3.04 1.93
CA ASN A 35 12.13 -1.80 1.27
C ASN A 35 11.31 -1.52 -0.01
N PRO A 36 9.98 -1.38 0.11
CA PRO A 36 9.08 -1.18 -1.01
C PRO A 36 9.31 0.19 -1.64
N LYS A 37 8.81 0.37 -2.87
CA LYS A 37 8.69 1.70 -3.45
C LYS A 37 7.75 2.54 -2.59
N LYS A 38 7.98 3.85 -2.58
CA LYS A 38 7.19 4.78 -1.74
C LYS A 38 5.74 4.89 -2.19
N ILE A 39 5.48 4.62 -3.46
CA ILE A 39 4.13 4.49 -4.01
C ILE A 39 3.74 3.02 -3.89
N ILE A 40 2.71 2.73 -3.08
CA ILE A 40 2.18 1.39 -2.89
C ILE A 40 0.69 1.38 -3.25
N LEU A 41 0.32 0.52 -4.19
CA LEU A 41 -1.06 0.30 -4.61
C LEU A 41 -1.67 -0.83 -3.77
N PHE A 42 -2.84 -0.59 -3.19
CA PHE A 42 -3.58 -1.56 -2.39
C PHE A 42 -4.80 -2.03 -3.16
N ASN A 43 -4.72 -3.25 -3.66
CA ASN A 43 -5.77 -3.92 -4.40
C ASN A 43 -6.50 -4.92 -3.51
N GLY A 44 -7.80 -5.07 -3.76
CA GLY A 44 -8.66 -6.02 -3.07
C GLY A 44 -10.08 -5.50 -2.99
N GLU A 45 -11.04 -6.38 -2.71
CA GLU A 45 -12.46 -6.01 -2.69
C GLU A 45 -12.80 -5.03 -1.55
N MET A 46 -13.99 -4.45 -1.60
CA MET A 46 -14.50 -3.64 -0.50
C MET A 46 -14.60 -4.50 0.77
N GLY A 47 -14.13 -3.98 1.91
CA GLY A 47 -14.22 -4.68 3.20
C GLY A 47 -13.09 -5.69 3.48
N VAL A 48 -12.18 -5.98 2.54
CA VAL A 48 -11.05 -6.90 2.79
C VAL A 48 -10.03 -6.34 3.79
N GLY A 49 -10.07 -5.04 4.12
CA GLY A 49 -9.22 -4.43 5.14
C GLY A 49 -8.00 -3.67 4.63
N LYS A 50 -8.02 -3.20 3.37
CA LYS A 50 -7.00 -2.30 2.79
C LYS A 50 -6.68 -1.10 3.69
N THR A 51 -7.69 -0.29 4.01
CA THR A 51 -7.55 0.84 4.93
C THR A 51 -7.01 0.44 6.31
N THR A 52 -7.39 -0.73 6.83
CA THR A 52 -6.89 -1.24 8.12
C THR A 52 -5.38 -1.49 8.06
N LEU A 53 -4.89 -2.10 6.97
CA LEU A 53 -3.46 -2.32 6.76
C LEU A 53 -2.71 -1.00 6.57
N ILE A 54 -3.26 -0.07 5.79
CA ILE A 54 -2.68 1.26 5.57
C ILE A 54 -2.49 2.00 6.91
N LYS A 55 -3.52 2.00 7.77
CA LYS A 55 -3.42 2.61 9.11
C LYS A 55 -2.33 1.97 9.96
N GLN A 56 -2.17 0.65 9.89
CA GLN A 56 -1.09 -0.03 10.59
C GLN A 56 0.29 0.30 10.01
N LEU A 57 0.43 0.46 8.69
CA LEU A 57 1.65 0.94 8.05
C LEU A 57 1.99 2.36 8.50
N CYS A 58 1.02 3.28 8.51
CA CYS A 58 1.19 4.64 9.04
C CYS A 58 1.69 4.61 10.50
N LYS A 59 1.06 3.80 11.36
CA LYS A 59 1.49 3.64 12.75
C LYS A 59 2.93 3.11 12.85
N THR A 60 3.29 2.14 12.01
CA THR A 60 4.64 1.55 11.98
C THR A 60 5.69 2.54 11.48
N LEU A 61 5.31 3.46 10.57
CA LEU A 61 6.12 4.61 10.13
C LEU A 61 6.22 5.73 11.18
N GLY A 62 5.50 5.61 12.30
CA GLY A 62 5.55 6.57 13.41
C GLY A 62 4.54 7.72 13.34
N VAL A 63 3.49 7.60 12.53
CA VAL A 63 2.37 8.55 12.56
C VAL A 63 1.73 8.54 13.95
N GLN A 64 1.74 9.69 14.62
CA GLN A 64 1.26 9.84 16.02
C GLN A 64 -0.24 10.19 16.10
N ASP A 65 -0.78 10.87 15.09
CA ASP A 65 -2.16 11.34 15.13
C ASP A 65 -3.15 10.24 14.76
N ALA A 66 -4.27 10.22 15.50
CA ALA A 66 -5.39 9.35 15.20
C ALA A 66 -5.83 9.59 13.75
N THR A 67 -5.62 8.59 12.89
CA THR A 67 -6.08 8.57 11.50
C THR A 67 -7.61 8.64 11.48
N SER A 68 -8.18 9.84 11.65
CA SER A 68 -9.55 10.10 11.27
C SER A 68 -9.58 9.92 9.77
N SER A 69 -10.03 8.75 9.30
CA SER A 69 -10.46 8.60 7.92
C SER A 69 -11.55 9.65 7.73
N PRO A 70 -11.35 10.70 6.95
CA PRO A 70 -12.44 11.58 6.62
C PRO A 70 -13.34 10.83 5.66
N THR A 71 -14.64 10.97 5.85
CA THR A 71 -15.66 10.30 5.05
C THR A 71 -15.79 10.91 3.64
N PHE A 72 -14.96 11.91 3.28
CA PHE A 72 -15.15 12.78 2.11
C PHE A 72 -13.90 13.27 1.35
N SER A 73 -12.68 13.27 1.89
CA SER A 73 -11.50 13.69 1.09
C SER A 73 -10.91 12.52 0.33
N LEU A 74 -10.47 12.79 -0.90
CA LEU A 74 -9.80 11.82 -1.78
C LEU A 74 -8.38 11.48 -1.30
N VAL A 75 -7.78 12.36 -0.49
CA VAL A 75 -6.44 12.20 0.09
C VAL A 75 -6.45 12.56 1.58
N ASN A 76 -5.65 11.83 2.35
CA ASN A 76 -5.30 12.12 3.73
C ASN A 76 -3.80 12.30 3.86
N GLU A 77 -3.38 13.28 4.65
CA GLU A 77 -1.96 13.53 4.92
C GLU A 77 -1.65 13.22 6.38
N TYR A 78 -0.58 12.49 6.60
CA TYR A 78 -0.12 12.12 7.93
C TYR A 78 1.35 12.45 8.11
N ASN A 79 1.69 13.15 9.20
CA ASN A 79 3.07 13.37 9.59
C ASN A 79 3.63 12.10 10.25
N ALA A 80 4.63 11.51 9.64
CA ALA A 80 5.39 10.39 10.17
C ALA A 80 6.70 10.87 10.80
N ASN A 81 7.51 9.93 11.30
CA ASN A 81 8.83 10.25 11.84
C ASN A 81 9.74 10.90 10.78
N ASN A 82 10.76 11.63 11.23
CA ASN A 82 11.82 12.22 10.39
C ASN A 82 11.31 13.19 9.30
N ASN A 83 10.24 13.95 9.58
CA ASN A 83 9.58 14.86 8.65
C ASN A 83 9.11 14.18 7.34
N GLN A 84 8.89 12.85 7.35
CA GLN A 84 8.25 12.17 6.23
C GLN A 84 6.74 12.36 6.31
N ILE A 85 6.11 12.51 5.14
CA ILE A 85 4.65 12.56 5.02
C ILE A 85 4.17 11.22 4.44
N VAL A 86 2.99 10.79 4.86
CA VAL A 86 2.24 9.71 4.23
C VAL A 86 0.95 10.29 3.65
N TYR A 87 0.80 10.15 2.33
CA TYR A 87 -0.42 10.42 1.61
C TYR A 87 -1.21 9.12 1.46
N HIS A 88 -2.42 9.07 2.00
CA HIS A 88 -3.35 7.97 1.81
C HIS A 88 -4.47 8.41 0.88
N PHE A 89 -4.49 7.86 -0.33
CA PHE A 89 -5.51 8.11 -1.33
C PHE A 89 -6.57 7.00 -1.33
N ASP A 90 -7.84 7.40 -1.43
CA ASP A 90 -8.96 6.50 -1.72
C ASP A 90 -9.75 7.04 -2.90
N PHE A 91 -9.53 6.45 -4.08
CA PHE A 91 -10.17 6.87 -5.33
C PHE A 91 -11.50 6.15 -5.61
N TYR A 92 -12.07 5.41 -4.65
CA TYR A 92 -13.32 4.65 -4.85
C TYR A 92 -14.45 5.49 -5.48
N ARG A 93 -14.57 6.75 -5.04
CA ARG A 93 -15.62 7.69 -5.48
C ARG A 93 -15.23 8.55 -6.68
N LEU A 94 -14.02 8.39 -7.20
CA LEU A 94 -13.57 9.13 -8.38
C LEU A 94 -14.37 8.66 -9.61
N ASN A 95 -15.01 9.61 -10.29
CA ASN A 95 -15.79 9.29 -11.50
C ASN A 95 -14.93 9.37 -12.76
N LYS A 96 -14.00 10.35 -12.80
CA LYS A 96 -13.10 10.59 -13.92
C LYS A 96 -11.69 10.82 -13.43
N GLU A 97 -10.72 10.24 -14.12
CA GLU A 97 -9.30 10.42 -13.85
C GLU A 97 -8.87 11.90 -13.89
N THR A 98 -9.52 12.74 -14.71
CA THR A 98 -9.25 14.18 -14.76
C THR A 98 -9.51 14.91 -13.44
N GLU A 99 -10.42 14.41 -12.60
CA GLU A 99 -10.65 14.99 -11.26
C GLU A 99 -9.42 14.82 -10.36
N ALA A 100 -8.61 13.78 -10.57
CA ALA A 100 -7.33 13.59 -9.90
C ALA A 100 -6.24 14.52 -10.46
N LEU A 101 -6.27 14.83 -11.76
CA LEU A 101 -5.38 15.83 -12.36
C LEU A 101 -5.70 17.24 -11.83
N ASP A 102 -6.98 17.60 -11.77
CA ASP A 102 -7.43 18.92 -11.34
C ASP A 102 -7.07 19.22 -9.87
N MET A 103 -6.91 18.18 -9.03
CA MET A 103 -6.42 18.32 -7.65
C MET A 103 -4.90 18.34 -7.52
N GLY A 104 -4.16 18.19 -8.63
CA GLY A 104 -2.70 18.14 -8.61
C GLY A 104 -2.12 16.83 -8.04
N VAL A 105 -2.73 15.67 -8.36
CA VAL A 105 -2.24 14.36 -7.86
C VAL A 105 -0.75 14.11 -8.14
N ASP A 106 -0.23 14.67 -9.24
CA ASP A 106 1.18 14.56 -9.64
C ASP A 106 2.13 15.13 -8.57
N ASP A 107 1.77 16.26 -7.94
CA ASP A 107 2.60 16.89 -6.90
C ASP A 107 2.84 15.94 -5.72
N TYR A 108 1.85 15.09 -5.42
CA TYR A 108 1.95 14.07 -4.36
C TYR A 108 2.77 12.87 -4.83
N LEU A 109 2.45 12.32 -6.01
CA LEU A 109 3.11 11.12 -6.55
C LEU A 109 4.62 11.34 -6.76
N TYR A 110 5.02 12.56 -7.13
CA TYR A 110 6.43 12.92 -7.36
C TYR A 110 7.10 13.62 -6.17
N SER A 111 6.42 13.76 -5.03
CA SER A 111 6.97 14.41 -3.82
C SER A 111 8.13 13.66 -3.15
N GLY A 112 8.28 12.36 -3.41
CA GLY A 112 9.20 11.47 -2.71
C GLY A 112 8.70 10.97 -1.33
N ASN A 113 7.51 11.40 -0.91
CA ASN A 113 6.81 10.90 0.28
C ASN A 113 6.13 9.55 0.02
N TRP A 114 5.61 8.93 1.08
CA TRP A 114 4.83 7.71 0.94
C TRP A 114 3.46 8.02 0.33
N CYS A 115 3.07 7.27 -0.70
CA CYS A 115 1.74 7.33 -1.30
C CYS A 115 1.10 5.95 -1.21
N PHE A 116 0.10 5.81 -0.35
CA PHE A 116 -0.68 4.60 -0.17
C PHE A 116 -2.02 4.77 -0.89
N ILE A 117 -2.25 4.01 -1.95
CA ILE A 117 -3.33 4.27 -2.90
C ILE A 117 -4.29 3.09 -2.92
N GLU A 118 -5.54 3.33 -2.53
CA GLU A 118 -6.66 2.42 -2.77
C GLU A 118 -7.37 2.78 -4.09
N TRP A 119 -7.86 1.76 -4.80
CA TRP A 119 -8.62 1.92 -6.06
C TRP A 119 -7.84 2.63 -7.17
N SER A 120 -6.54 2.33 -7.30
CA SER A 120 -5.62 2.96 -8.26
C SER A 120 -6.03 2.77 -9.72
N GLU A 121 -6.85 1.78 -10.05
CA GLU A 121 -7.38 1.58 -11.40
C GLU A 121 -8.21 2.77 -11.91
N LYS A 122 -8.70 3.61 -11.01
CA LYS A 122 -9.40 4.87 -11.33
C LYS A 122 -8.49 5.96 -11.90
N ILE A 123 -7.18 5.83 -11.67
CA ILE A 123 -6.15 6.77 -12.11
C ILE A 123 -4.97 6.05 -12.78
N ALA A 124 -5.24 4.91 -13.45
CA ALA A 124 -4.22 4.00 -13.92
C ALA A 124 -3.17 4.65 -14.84
N SER A 125 -3.54 5.68 -15.61
CA SER A 125 -2.60 6.37 -16.50
C SER A 125 -1.69 7.37 -15.78
N LEU A 126 -2.05 7.75 -14.55
CA LEU A 126 -1.30 8.69 -13.71
C LEU A 126 -0.32 7.99 -12.76
N ILE A 127 -0.47 6.68 -12.55
CA ILE A 127 0.41 5.92 -11.65
C ILE A 127 1.83 5.83 -12.25
N PRO A 128 2.87 6.25 -11.51
CA PRO A 128 4.25 6.14 -12.00
C PRO A 128 4.69 4.68 -12.19
N GLU A 129 5.60 4.43 -13.13
CA GLU A 129 6.13 3.08 -13.40
C GLU A 129 6.76 2.43 -12.15
N GLU A 130 7.42 3.23 -11.33
CA GLU A 130 8.12 2.80 -10.11
C GLU A 130 7.19 2.77 -8.90
N HIS A 131 6.43 1.68 -8.76
CA HIS A 131 5.54 1.44 -7.63
C HIS A 131 5.63 0.00 -7.11
N SER A 132 5.07 -0.24 -5.92
CA SER A 132 4.88 -1.58 -5.36
C SER A 132 3.40 -1.91 -5.31
N VAL A 133 3.06 -3.20 -5.40
CA VAL A 133 1.66 -3.64 -5.39
C VAL A 133 1.39 -4.62 -4.26
N ILE A 134 0.32 -4.36 -3.51
CA ILE A 134 -0.21 -5.25 -2.48
C ILE A 134 -1.61 -5.68 -2.91
N ASN A 135 -1.81 -6.98 -3.08
CA ASN A 135 -3.12 -7.57 -3.30
C ASN A 135 -3.59 -8.26 -2.01
N ILE A 136 -4.81 -7.97 -1.56
CA ILE A 136 -5.40 -8.48 -0.32
C ILE A 136 -6.71 -9.20 -0.64
N GLU A 137 -6.84 -10.44 -0.21
CA GLU A 137 -8.03 -11.25 -0.35
C GLU A 137 -8.50 -11.74 1.02
N LEU A 138 -9.82 -11.70 1.27
CA LEU A 138 -10.42 -12.25 2.49
C LEU A 138 -10.69 -13.75 2.29
N MET A 139 -10.19 -14.57 3.19
CA MET A 139 -10.36 -16.01 3.18
C MET A 139 -11.61 -16.43 3.95
N ALA A 140 -12.13 -17.63 3.66
CA ALA A 140 -13.34 -18.17 4.29
C ALA A 140 -13.23 -18.34 5.82
N ASP A 141 -12.02 -18.49 6.36
CA ASP A 141 -11.75 -18.61 7.80
C ASP A 141 -11.57 -17.25 8.50
N GLY A 142 -11.79 -16.14 7.78
CA GLY A 142 -11.66 -14.77 8.29
C GLY A 142 -10.23 -14.22 8.25
N LYS A 143 -9.24 -15.03 7.82
CA LYS A 143 -7.87 -14.56 7.56
C LYS A 143 -7.79 -13.79 6.25
N ARG A 144 -6.66 -13.16 6.02
CA ARG A 144 -6.33 -12.47 4.78
C ARG A 144 -5.13 -13.13 4.13
N GLU A 145 -5.20 -13.33 2.82
CA GLU A 145 -4.02 -13.59 2.00
C GLU A 145 -3.53 -12.26 1.44
N LEU A 146 -2.24 -11.97 1.61
CA LEU A 146 -1.57 -10.79 1.10
C LEU A 146 -0.46 -11.21 0.14
N LYS A 147 -0.51 -10.70 -1.09
CA LYS A 147 0.53 -10.88 -2.11
C LYS A 147 1.19 -9.55 -2.42
N PHE A 148 2.45 -9.41 -2.03
CA PHE A 148 3.31 -8.29 -2.37
C PHE A 148 4.10 -8.61 -3.64
N VAL A 149 4.05 -7.71 -4.63
CA VAL A 149 4.62 -7.88 -5.98
C VAL A 149 5.47 -6.67 -6.38
#